data_AF-A0A1G3W5W9-F1
#
_entry.id   AF-A0A1G3W5W9-F1
#
_cell.length_a   1.000
_cell.length_b   1.000
_cell.length_c   1.000
_cell.angle_alpha   90.00
_cell.angle_beta   90.00
_cell.angle_gamma   90.00
#
_symmetry.space_group_name_H-M   'P 1'
#
loop_
_entity.id
_entity.type
_entity.pdbx_description
1 polymer ?
#
loop_
_entity_poly.entity_id
_entity_poly.type
_entity_poly.pdbx_seq_one_letter_code
_entity_poly.pdbx_strand_id
1 'polypeptide(L)'
;GADVLATSYTLSQLITHIKDYDLIICGKQTTDGDTAQVGPEIAEFLGIPHVPYVKEIIQVKEHSIIIKSGYDHHDETVEVQYPCLITVDKGVNVPRLPSYRRKLMMDSYKINMVSLKDLKDQNPDHYGLNGSPTQVDEIFPPIKRTEAVQLKGTSKELSKQLFDILKESKFI
;
A
#
# COMPACT_ATOMS: atom_id res chain seq x y z
N GLY A 1 13.56 10.95 -8.07
CA GLY A 1 13.44 9.59 -7.53
C GLY A 1 13.44 9.71 -6.05
N ALA A 2 12.27 9.87 -5.45
CA ALA A 2 12.10 9.77 -4.01
C ALA A 2 11.94 8.29 -3.67
N ASP A 3 12.57 7.85 -2.60
CA ASP A 3 12.25 6.61 -1.92
C ASP A 3 11.00 6.75 -1.04
N VAL A 4 10.69 5.71 -0.27
CA VAL A 4 9.48 5.67 0.57
C VAL A 4 9.47 6.80 1.60
N LEU A 5 10.60 7.10 2.26
CA LEU A 5 10.69 8.09 3.32
C LEU A 5 10.45 9.50 2.80
N ALA A 6 11.15 9.88 1.72
CA ALA A 6 10.94 11.18 1.11
C ALA A 6 9.53 11.31 0.52
N THR A 7 8.96 10.22 0.01
CA THR A 7 7.59 10.19 -0.53
C THR A 7 6.55 10.37 0.58
N SER A 8 6.64 9.61 1.66
CA SER A 8 5.73 9.67 2.81
C SER A 8 5.84 11.01 3.53
N TYR A 9 7.04 11.57 3.65
CA TYR A 9 7.26 12.92 4.16
C TYR A 9 6.59 13.99 3.28
N THR A 10 6.75 13.88 1.95
CA THR A 10 6.10 14.81 1.02
C THR A 10 4.57 14.77 1.18
N LEU A 11 4.00 13.58 1.30
CA LEU A 11 2.56 13.38 1.45
C LEU A 11 2.04 13.85 2.80
N SER A 12 2.76 13.60 3.91
CA SER A 12 2.38 14.08 5.24
C SER A 12 2.36 15.62 5.31
N GLN A 13 3.30 16.28 4.63
CA GLN A 13 3.34 17.74 4.50
C GLN A 13 2.15 18.28 3.68
N LEU A 14 1.77 17.58 2.60
CA LEU A 14 0.56 17.91 1.84
C LEU A 14 -0.71 17.74 2.68
N ILE A 15 -0.83 16.64 3.41
CA ILE A 15 -1.99 16.37 4.28
C ILE A 15 -2.11 17.45 5.36
N THR A 16 -0.99 17.83 5.96
CA THR A 16 -0.93 18.94 6.94
C THR A 16 -1.33 20.29 6.31
N HIS A 17 -0.99 20.52 5.04
CA HIS A 17 -1.39 21.71 4.31
C HIS A 17 -2.90 21.74 4.00
N ILE A 18 -3.49 20.60 3.62
CA ILE A 18 -4.94 20.49 3.33
C ILE A 18 -5.78 20.74 4.59
N LYS A 19 -5.27 20.32 5.77
CA LYS A 19 -5.95 20.39 7.08
C LYS A 19 -7.24 19.56 7.13
N ASP A 20 -7.84 19.49 8.32
CA ASP A 20 -9.18 18.96 8.59
C ASP A 20 -9.47 17.59 7.95
N TYR A 21 -8.90 16.53 8.53
CA TYR A 21 -9.16 15.15 8.14
C TYR A 21 -9.48 14.29 9.37
N ASP A 22 -10.40 13.36 9.20
CA ASP A 22 -10.71 12.34 10.22
C ASP A 22 -10.10 10.99 9.84
N LEU A 23 -10.09 10.65 8.55
CA LEU A 23 -9.63 9.35 8.06
C LEU A 23 -8.79 9.51 6.79
N ILE A 24 -7.61 8.91 6.80
CA ILE A 24 -6.75 8.77 5.63
C ILE A 24 -6.80 7.31 5.17
N ILE A 25 -7.05 7.10 3.88
CA ILE A 25 -7.12 5.76 3.28
C ILE A 25 -5.99 5.62 2.26
N CYS A 26 -5.11 4.65 2.50
CA CYS A 26 -4.06 4.25 1.58
C CYS A 26 -4.34 2.83 1.07
N GLY A 27 -3.83 2.48 -0.12
CA GLY A 27 -3.72 1.07 -0.50
C GLY A 27 -2.63 0.38 0.35
N LYS A 28 -2.73 -0.95 0.52
CA LYS A 28 -1.71 -1.77 1.20
C LYS A 28 -0.30 -1.57 0.62
N GLN A 29 -0.18 -1.67 -0.69
CA GLN A 29 1.08 -1.51 -1.42
C GLN A 29 0.79 -1.07 -2.85
N THR A 30 1.76 -0.45 -3.49
CA THR A 30 1.74 -0.20 -4.93
C THR A 30 2.35 -1.38 -5.67
N THR A 31 1.88 -1.69 -6.88
CA THR A 31 2.33 -2.85 -7.65
C THR A 31 3.63 -2.62 -8.42
N ASP A 32 4.17 -1.41 -8.36
CA ASP A 32 5.43 -1.02 -9.00
C ASP A 32 6.61 -1.15 -8.02
N GLY A 33 6.49 -0.55 -6.83
CA GLY A 33 7.53 -0.58 -5.79
C GLY A 33 7.38 -1.72 -4.79
N ASP A 34 6.17 -2.25 -4.58
CA ASP A 34 5.87 -3.38 -3.67
C ASP A 34 6.41 -3.25 -2.23
N THR A 35 6.65 -2.02 -1.74
CA THR A 35 7.28 -1.78 -0.43
C THR A 35 6.33 -1.85 0.75
N ALA A 36 5.05 -1.51 0.53
CA ALA A 36 4.02 -1.37 1.57
C ALA A 36 4.36 -0.36 2.72
N GLN A 37 5.31 0.56 2.50
CA GLN A 37 5.89 1.42 3.56
C GLN A 37 5.27 2.82 3.64
N VAL A 38 4.85 3.40 2.51
CA VAL A 38 4.45 4.82 2.45
C VAL A 38 3.27 5.14 3.37
N GLY A 39 2.24 4.28 3.42
CA GLY A 39 1.07 4.48 4.29
C GLY A 39 1.42 4.54 5.79
N PRO A 40 2.09 3.50 6.34
CA PRO A 40 2.58 3.52 7.72
C PRO A 40 3.48 4.73 8.05
N GLU A 41 4.41 5.09 7.16
CA GLU A 41 5.30 6.22 7.38
C GLU A 41 4.56 7.57 7.39
N ILE A 42 3.53 7.75 6.57
CA ILE A 42 2.66 8.94 6.63
C ILE A 42 2.02 9.04 8.02
N ALA A 43 1.49 7.94 8.55
CA ALA A 43 0.85 7.94 9.86
C ALA A 43 1.83 8.30 10.98
N GLU A 44 3.06 7.78 10.90
CA GLU A 44 4.14 8.11 11.83
C GLU A 44 4.49 9.61 11.77
N PHE A 45 4.70 10.17 10.57
CA PHE A 45 4.99 11.60 10.41
C PHE A 45 3.87 12.52 10.93
N LEU A 46 2.62 12.09 10.81
CA LEU A 46 1.46 12.82 11.32
C LEU A 46 1.21 12.57 12.83
N GLY A 47 1.85 11.56 13.43
CA GLY A 47 1.64 11.16 14.81
C GLY A 47 0.23 10.62 15.08
N ILE A 48 -0.38 9.93 14.10
CA ILE A 48 -1.74 9.40 14.19
C ILE A 48 -1.77 7.86 14.20
N PRO A 49 -2.78 7.23 14.82
CA PRO A 49 -2.95 5.79 14.77
C PRO A 49 -3.05 5.24 13.35
N HIS A 50 -2.42 4.08 13.12
CA HIS A 50 -2.48 3.34 11.87
C HIS A 50 -3.01 1.93 12.08
N VAL A 51 -3.89 1.47 11.18
CA VAL A 51 -4.28 0.05 11.14
C VAL A 51 -3.95 -0.56 9.77
N PRO A 52 -3.05 -1.57 9.72
CA PRO A 52 -2.65 -2.21 8.48
C PRO A 52 -3.69 -3.22 7.98
N TYR A 53 -3.52 -3.68 6.74
CA TYR A 53 -4.19 -4.85 6.16
C TYR A 53 -5.71 -4.91 6.37
N VAL A 54 -6.38 -3.77 6.28
CA VAL A 54 -7.83 -3.71 6.47
C VAL A 54 -8.52 -4.49 5.38
N LYS A 55 -9.35 -5.46 5.78
CA LYS A 55 -10.17 -6.31 4.90
C LYS A 55 -11.64 -5.88 4.89
N GLU A 56 -12.11 -5.23 5.95
CA GLU A 56 -13.50 -4.82 6.09
C GLU A 56 -13.64 -3.63 7.04
N ILE A 57 -14.53 -2.68 6.70
CA ILE A 57 -15.00 -1.64 7.60
C ILE A 57 -16.32 -2.12 8.21
N ILE A 58 -16.31 -2.41 9.51
CA ILE A 58 -17.47 -2.98 10.22
C ILE A 58 -18.45 -1.87 10.61
N GLN A 59 -17.94 -0.79 11.20
CA GLN A 59 -18.77 0.31 11.67
C GLN A 59 -18.00 1.63 11.66
N VAL A 60 -18.66 2.69 11.17
CA VAL A 60 -18.20 4.07 11.27
C VAL A 60 -18.98 4.75 12.40
N LYS A 61 -18.27 5.32 13.37
CA LYS A 61 -18.85 6.11 14.48
C LYS A 61 -18.42 7.56 14.33
N GLU A 62 -18.90 8.43 15.22
CA GLU A 62 -18.62 9.86 15.21
C GLU A 62 -17.13 10.18 15.49
N HIS A 63 -16.50 9.45 16.42
CA HIS A 63 -15.11 9.70 16.85
C HIS A 63 -14.16 8.52 16.61
N SER A 64 -14.67 7.42 16.05
CA SER A 64 -13.88 6.20 15.83
C SER A 64 -14.42 5.37 14.67
N ILE A 65 -13.62 4.40 14.26
CA ILE A 65 -13.96 3.40 13.25
C ILE A 65 -13.61 2.00 13.77
N ILE A 66 -14.53 1.05 13.56
CA ILE A 66 -14.31 -0.37 13.83
C ILE A 66 -14.05 -1.07 12.50
N ILE A 67 -12.92 -1.76 12.43
CA ILE A 67 -12.41 -2.41 11.22
C ILE A 67 -11.89 -3.80 11.53
N LYS A 68 -11.89 -4.64 10.51
CA LYS A 68 -11.26 -5.95 10.53
C LYS A 68 -9.93 -5.88 9.77
N SER A 69 -8.82 -6.06 10.49
CA SER A 69 -7.48 -6.24 9.92
C SER A 69 -7.19 -7.73 9.79
N GLY A 70 -6.49 -8.13 8.72
CA GLY A 70 -6.21 -9.53 8.49
C GLY A 70 -4.74 -9.85 8.28
N TYR A 71 -4.27 -10.83 9.04
CA TYR A 71 -2.90 -11.34 9.05
C TYR A 71 -2.89 -12.78 8.53
N ASP A 72 -1.71 -13.39 8.43
CA ASP A 72 -1.53 -14.71 7.81
C ASP A 72 -2.24 -15.84 8.58
N HIS A 73 -2.39 -15.70 9.90
CA HIS A 73 -2.91 -16.77 10.76
C HIS A 73 -4.18 -16.39 11.53
N HIS A 74 -4.54 -15.11 11.54
CA HIS A 74 -5.70 -14.61 12.27
C HIS A 74 -6.18 -13.28 11.68
N ASP A 75 -7.40 -12.92 12.05
CA ASP A 75 -7.92 -11.58 11.82
C ASP A 75 -8.14 -10.89 13.18
N GLU A 76 -8.00 -9.57 13.21
CA GLU A 76 -8.22 -8.74 14.39
C GLU A 76 -9.32 -7.73 14.11
N THR A 77 -10.24 -7.58 15.07
CA THR A 77 -11.22 -6.50 15.06
C THR A 77 -10.71 -5.38 15.98
N VAL A 78 -10.47 -4.21 15.41
CA VAL A 78 -9.87 -3.07 16.12
C VAL A 78 -10.80 -1.87 16.02
N GLU A 79 -11.01 -1.19 17.14
CA GLU A 79 -11.61 0.14 17.18
C GLU A 79 -10.49 1.19 17.31
N VAL A 80 -10.44 2.15 16.39
CA VAL A 80 -9.42 3.21 16.37
C VAL A 80 -10.08 4.58 16.33
N GLN A 81 -9.55 5.53 17.10
CA GLN A 81 -10.06 6.90 17.20
C GLN A 81 -9.59 7.76 16.03
N TYR A 82 -10.39 8.74 15.63
CA TYR A 82 -9.97 9.77 14.67
C TYR A 82 -9.08 10.84 15.33
N PRO A 83 -8.17 11.48 14.57
CA PRO A 83 -7.82 11.15 13.19
C PRO A 83 -7.00 9.85 13.11
N CYS A 84 -7.20 9.03 12.08
CA CYS A 84 -6.40 7.82 11.86
C CYS A 84 -6.13 7.54 10.38
N LEU A 85 -5.17 6.64 10.12
CA LEU A 85 -4.85 6.13 8.80
C LEU A 85 -5.14 4.63 8.72
N ILE A 86 -5.74 4.20 7.62
CA ILE A 86 -5.90 2.77 7.32
C ILE A 86 -5.25 2.43 5.98
N THR A 87 -4.62 1.27 5.90
CA THR A 87 -4.19 0.71 4.61
C THR A 87 -5.08 -0.46 4.23
N VAL A 88 -5.75 -0.36 3.08
CA VAL A 88 -6.75 -1.34 2.64
C VAL A 88 -6.15 -2.39 1.70
N ASP A 89 -6.58 -3.63 1.86
CA ASP A 89 -6.30 -4.70 0.90
C ASP A 89 -7.21 -4.56 -0.33
N LYS A 90 -6.79 -5.11 -1.49
CA LYS A 90 -7.52 -5.06 -2.76
C LYS A 90 -8.94 -5.65 -2.65
N GLY A 91 -9.14 -6.58 -1.72
CA GLY A 91 -10.40 -7.28 -1.51
C GLY A 91 -11.46 -6.51 -0.70
N VAL A 92 -11.14 -5.33 -0.15
CA VAL A 92 -12.07 -4.56 0.72
C VAL A 92 -13.38 -4.21 0.03
N ASN A 93 -13.31 -3.84 -1.25
CA ASN A 93 -14.49 -3.46 -2.02
C ASN A 93 -14.31 -3.73 -3.51
N VAL A 94 -15.41 -3.68 -4.25
CA VAL A 94 -15.40 -3.63 -5.71
C VAL A 94 -15.54 -2.17 -6.13
N PRO A 95 -14.49 -1.54 -6.72
CA PRO A 95 -14.59 -0.16 -7.18
C PRO A 95 -15.74 0.01 -8.18
N ARG A 96 -16.56 1.04 -7.97
CA ARG A 96 -17.64 1.38 -8.89
C ARG A 96 -17.11 1.69 -10.30
N LEU A 97 -17.88 1.35 -11.32
CA LEU A 97 -17.55 1.71 -12.70
C LEU A 97 -17.50 3.24 -12.88
N PRO A 98 -16.62 3.74 -13.76
CA PRO A 98 -16.62 5.15 -14.17
C PRO A 98 -17.98 5.56 -14.74
N SER A 99 -18.39 6.81 -14.50
CA SER A 99 -19.67 7.34 -15.00
C SER A 99 -19.42 8.43 -16.04
N TYR A 100 -20.00 8.26 -17.22
CA TYR A 100 -19.93 9.26 -18.30
C TYR A 100 -20.48 10.62 -17.86
N ARG A 101 -21.60 10.65 -17.12
CA ARG A 101 -22.18 11.90 -16.59
C ARG A 101 -21.24 12.59 -15.61
N ARG A 102 -20.58 11.85 -14.72
CA ARG A 102 -19.57 12.40 -13.79
C ARG A 102 -18.35 12.95 -14.54
N LYS A 103 -17.92 12.30 -15.63
CA LYS A 103 -16.85 12.79 -16.48
C LYS A 103 -17.17 14.18 -17.04
N LEU A 104 -18.36 14.37 -17.61
CA LEU A 104 -18.80 15.66 -18.14
C LEU A 104 -18.89 16.75 -17.06
N MET A 105 -19.37 16.39 -15.85
CA MET A 105 -19.45 17.32 -14.72
C MET A 105 -18.07 17.78 -14.20
N MET A 106 -17.04 16.95 -14.38
CA MET A 106 -15.69 17.26 -13.91
C MET A 106 -14.83 17.98 -14.96
N ASP A 107 -15.34 18.22 -16.17
CA ASP A 107 -14.58 18.85 -17.27
C ASP A 107 -14.11 20.28 -16.91
N SER A 108 -14.91 21.00 -16.13
CA SER A 108 -14.59 22.34 -15.62
C SER A 108 -13.97 22.34 -14.21
N TYR A 109 -13.78 21.17 -13.60
CA TYR A 109 -13.26 21.07 -12.25
C TYR A 109 -11.76 21.41 -12.24
N LYS A 110 -11.39 22.45 -11.50
CA LYS A 110 -9.99 22.85 -11.35
C LYS A 110 -9.33 22.01 -10.26
N ILE A 111 -8.39 21.17 -10.65
CA ILE A 111 -7.54 20.45 -9.71
C ILE A 111 -6.59 21.45 -9.06
N ASN A 112 -6.62 21.52 -7.73
CA ASN A 112 -5.68 22.37 -6.99
C ASN A 112 -4.28 21.75 -7.08
N MET A 113 -3.31 22.56 -7.48
CA MET A 113 -1.91 22.16 -7.61
C MET A 113 -1.14 22.77 -6.44
N VAL A 114 -0.59 21.91 -5.59
CA VAL A 114 0.25 22.31 -4.46
C VAL A 114 1.70 22.10 -4.84
N SER A 115 2.52 23.13 -4.67
CA SER A 115 3.96 23.10 -4.90
C SER A 115 4.72 23.16 -3.57
N LEU A 116 6.04 22.93 -3.60
CA LEU A 116 6.88 23.06 -2.41
C LEU A 116 6.76 24.44 -1.73
N LYS A 117 6.51 25.50 -2.51
CA LYS A 117 6.36 26.88 -1.99
C LYS A 117 5.10 27.07 -1.14
N ASP A 118 4.13 26.17 -1.28
CA ASP A 118 2.86 26.22 -0.56
C ASP A 118 2.93 25.41 0.75
N LEU A 119 3.97 24.57 0.91
CA LEU A 119 4.17 23.74 2.08
C LEU A 119 4.81 24.52 3.23
N LYS A 120 4.57 24.03 4.47
CA LYS A 120 5.11 24.63 5.69
C LYS A 120 6.62 24.44 5.80
N ASP A 121 7.10 23.21 5.55
CA ASP A 121 8.52 22.98 5.33
C ASP A 121 8.84 23.16 3.85
N GLN A 122 9.87 23.93 3.58
CA GLN A 122 10.33 24.24 2.23
C GLN A 122 11.79 23.83 2.04
N ASN A 123 12.40 23.14 3.01
CA ASN A 123 13.77 22.64 2.89
C ASN A 123 13.82 21.55 1.82
N PRO A 124 14.45 21.79 0.66
CA PRO A 124 14.49 20.81 -0.44
C PRO A 124 15.18 19.50 -0.05
N ASP A 125 16.03 19.51 0.98
CA ASP A 125 16.77 18.33 1.43
C ASP A 125 15.92 17.31 2.17
N HIS A 126 14.64 17.59 2.45
CA HIS A 126 13.69 16.61 2.97
C HIS A 126 12.82 15.95 1.89
N TYR A 127 12.97 16.37 0.63
CA TYR A 127 12.11 15.96 -0.47
C TYR A 127 12.91 15.33 -1.61
N GLY A 128 12.20 14.58 -2.46
CA GLY A 128 12.79 14.05 -3.69
C GLY A 128 13.98 13.14 -3.42
N LEU A 129 14.97 13.19 -4.32
CA LEU A 129 16.18 12.38 -4.18
C LEU A 129 17.08 12.84 -3.03
N ASN A 130 17.09 14.15 -2.71
CA ASN A 130 17.96 14.70 -1.67
C ASN A 130 17.54 14.23 -0.27
N GLY A 131 16.23 14.11 -0.05
CA GLY A 131 15.68 13.58 1.20
C GLY A 131 15.60 12.07 1.29
N SER A 132 16.09 11.35 0.26
CA SER A 132 16.00 9.90 0.23
C SER A 132 17.23 9.24 0.84
N PRO A 133 17.07 8.50 1.96
CA PRO A 133 18.17 7.70 2.51
C PRO A 133 18.52 6.50 1.64
N THR A 134 17.60 6.03 0.78
CA THR A 134 17.85 4.90 -0.13
C THR A 134 17.88 5.35 -1.58
N GLN A 135 18.75 4.73 -2.38
CA GLN A 135 18.87 4.97 -3.81
C GLN A 135 19.03 3.65 -4.55
N VAL A 136 18.27 3.49 -5.63
CA VAL A 136 18.38 2.32 -6.51
C VAL A 136 19.58 2.52 -7.43
N ASP A 137 20.61 1.70 -7.27
CA ASP A 137 21.83 1.74 -8.07
C ASP A 137 21.65 1.05 -9.43
N GLU A 138 21.07 -0.15 -9.44
CA GLU A 138 20.86 -0.95 -10.65
C GLU A 138 19.51 -1.67 -10.63
N ILE A 139 18.90 -1.80 -11.81
CA ILE A 139 17.68 -2.59 -12.04
C ILE A 139 17.96 -3.56 -13.18
N PHE A 140 17.78 -4.85 -12.92
CA PHE A 140 17.93 -5.90 -13.91
C PHE A 140 16.75 -6.90 -13.86
N PRO A 141 16.36 -7.49 -15.00
CA PRO A 141 15.30 -8.49 -15.02
C PRO A 141 15.77 -9.79 -14.35
N PRO A 142 14.90 -10.48 -13.57
CA PRO A 142 15.27 -11.76 -12.97
C PRO A 142 15.46 -12.84 -14.05
N ILE A 143 16.41 -13.74 -13.82
CA ILE A 143 16.66 -14.89 -14.69
C ILE A 143 15.44 -15.82 -14.62
N LYS A 144 14.73 -15.98 -15.74
CA LYS A 144 13.60 -16.92 -15.83
C LYS A 144 14.12 -18.35 -15.98
N ARG A 145 13.76 -19.24 -15.06
CA ARG A 145 13.95 -20.68 -15.23
C ARG A 145 12.82 -21.23 -16.10
N THR A 146 13.16 -21.76 -17.27
CA THR A 146 12.21 -22.36 -18.24
C THR A 146 12.25 -23.89 -18.25
N GLU A 147 13.00 -24.51 -17.33
CA GLU A 147 13.09 -25.97 -17.24
C GLU A 147 11.77 -26.54 -16.74
N ALA A 148 11.11 -27.31 -17.60
CA ALA A 148 9.94 -28.09 -17.27
C ALA A 148 10.31 -29.57 -17.24
N VAL A 149 10.05 -30.24 -16.11
CA VAL A 149 10.29 -31.67 -15.98
C VAL A 149 8.97 -32.42 -16.12
N GLN A 150 8.89 -33.30 -17.11
CA GLN A 150 7.76 -34.22 -17.24
C GLN A 150 8.02 -35.48 -16.41
N LEU A 151 7.25 -35.65 -15.34
CA LEU A 151 7.34 -36.84 -14.49
C LEU A 151 6.64 -38.02 -15.16
N LYS A 152 7.22 -39.22 -15.07
CA LYS A 152 6.68 -40.47 -15.60
C LYS A 152 6.83 -41.57 -14.56
N GLY A 153 5.84 -42.46 -14.47
CA GLY A 153 5.85 -43.58 -13.54
C GLY A 153 4.45 -43.98 -13.11
N THR A 154 4.39 -44.88 -12.14
CA THR A 154 3.15 -45.25 -11.44
C THR A 154 2.68 -44.13 -10.51
N SER A 155 1.43 -44.18 -10.08
CA SER A 155 0.85 -43.15 -9.18
C SER A 155 1.65 -42.92 -7.90
N LYS A 156 2.27 -43.98 -7.35
CA LYS A 156 3.08 -43.90 -6.12
C LYS A 156 4.45 -43.27 -6.35
N GLU A 157 5.04 -43.46 -7.53
CA GLU A 157 6.31 -42.84 -7.91
C GLU A 157 6.12 -41.36 -8.22
N LEU A 158 5.05 -41.04 -8.95
CA LEU A 158 4.71 -39.66 -9.30
C LEU A 158 4.40 -38.81 -8.05
N SER A 159 3.65 -39.35 -7.08
CA SER A 159 3.35 -38.62 -5.85
C SER A 159 4.59 -38.34 -5.01
N LYS A 160 5.51 -39.30 -4.93
CA LYS A 160 6.80 -39.12 -4.25
C LYS A 160 7.68 -38.09 -4.96
N GLN A 161 7.84 -38.20 -6.28
CA GLN A 161 8.63 -37.26 -7.08
C GLN A 161 8.10 -35.84 -6.97
N LEU A 162 6.78 -35.65 -7.00
CA LEU A 162 6.15 -34.35 -6.81
C LEU A 162 6.40 -33.80 -5.41
N PHE A 163 6.25 -34.62 -4.37
CA PHE A 163 6.53 -34.23 -2.99
C PHE A 163 7.99 -33.76 -2.81
N ASP A 164 8.94 -34.52 -3.36
CA ASP A 164 10.37 -34.18 -3.28
C ASP A 164 10.65 -32.84 -3.98
N ILE A 165 10.09 -32.60 -5.17
CA ILE A 165 10.22 -31.31 -5.89
C ILE A 165 9.65 -30.14 -5.08
N LEU A 166 8.46 -30.31 -4.51
CA LEU A 166 7.81 -29.25 -3.72
C LEU A 166 8.63 -28.91 -2.47
N LYS A 167 9.18 -29.94 -1.79
CA LYS A 167 10.04 -29.78 -0.62
C LYS A 167 11.37 -29.12 -0.96
N GLU A 168 12.04 -29.57 -2.02
CA GLU A 168 13.29 -28.96 -2.50
C GLU A 168 13.10 -27.50 -2.94
N SER A 169 11.95 -27.21 -3.54
CA SER A 169 11.56 -25.87 -3.96
C SER A 169 10.99 -25.01 -2.80
N LYS A 170 10.92 -25.54 -1.58
CA LYS A 170 10.39 -24.87 -0.37
C LYS A 170 8.94 -24.38 -0.50
N PHE A 171 8.12 -25.06 -1.27
CA PHE A 171 6.67 -24.82 -1.31
C PHE A 171 5.93 -25.49 -0.15
N ILE A 172 6.53 -26.54 0.44
CA ILE A 172 6.05 -27.29 1.60
C ILE A 172 7.20 -27.60 2.56
#